data_AF-A0A1V5ZAI0-F1
#
_entry.id   AF-A0A1V5ZAI0-F1
#
_cell.length_a   1.000
_cell.length_b   1.000
_cell.length_c   1.000
_cell.angle_alpha   90.00
_cell.angle_beta   90.00
_cell.angle_gamma   90.00
#
_symmetry.space_group_name_H-M   'P 1'
#
loop_
_entity.id
_entity.type
_entity.pdbx_description
1 polymer ?
#
loop_
_entity_poly.entity_id
_entity_poly.type
_entity_poly.pdbx_seq_one_letter_code
_entity_poly.pdbx_strand_id
1 'polypeptide(L)'
;MVERLPIRIVRLPHGKRFPLPAYQTDGAVGMDLVAALESPLTVPSRGTVRVPSGIAIAIPEGYEGQVRLRSGLASRLPLIIPNSPGTIDSDYRGEIQILITNIGPEAVEISPGARIAQLVIAPVVRADWCEVEELPPTGRASGGFGHTGT
;
A
#
# COMPACT_ATOMS: atom_id res chain seq x y z
N MET A 1 6.82 -22.40 -8.97
CA MET A 1 5.58 -22.45 -8.15
C MET A 1 5.61 -21.24 -7.25
N VAL A 2 4.52 -20.45 -7.17
CA VAL A 2 4.49 -19.27 -6.28
C VAL A 2 4.38 -19.75 -4.84
N GLU A 3 5.29 -19.29 -3.98
CA GLU A 3 5.28 -19.60 -2.55
C GLU A 3 3.98 -19.09 -1.91
N ARG A 4 3.36 -19.91 -1.04
CA ARG A 4 2.14 -19.54 -0.30
C ARG A 4 2.50 -19.25 1.15
N LEU A 5 2.48 -17.98 1.53
CA LEU A 5 2.75 -17.52 2.89
C LEU A 5 1.44 -17.41 3.69
N PRO A 6 1.26 -18.17 4.79
CA PRO A 6 0.08 -18.02 5.64
C PRO A 6 0.15 -16.72 6.44
N ILE A 7 -0.86 -15.85 6.27
CA ILE A 7 -1.01 -14.60 7.03
C ILE A 7 -2.25 -14.70 7.92
N ARG A 8 -2.07 -14.46 9.22
CA ARG A 8 -3.21 -14.39 10.16
C ARG A 8 -3.92 -13.05 9.97
N ILE A 9 -5.25 -13.07 9.97
CA ILE A 9 -6.09 -11.90 9.73
C ILE A 9 -7.25 -11.84 10.73
N VAL A 10 -7.55 -10.64 11.20
CA VAL A 10 -8.74 -10.32 11.99
C VAL A 10 -9.58 -9.32 11.21
N ARG A 11 -10.86 -9.64 10.97
CA ARG A 11 -11.84 -8.66 10.52
C ARG A 11 -12.40 -7.91 11.72
N LEU A 12 -12.19 -6.60 11.74
CA LEU A 12 -12.75 -5.70 12.75
C LEU A 12 -14.26 -5.55 12.55
N PRO A 13 -15.03 -5.12 13.57
CA PRO A 13 -16.49 -5.03 13.50
C PRO A 13 -17.01 -4.33 12.24
N HIS A 14 -16.46 -3.16 11.87
CA HIS A 14 -16.84 -2.39 10.68
C HIS A 14 -16.38 -3.02 9.35
N GLY A 15 -15.43 -3.96 9.40
CA GLY A 15 -14.94 -4.72 8.25
C GLY A 15 -15.71 -6.01 7.96
N LYS A 16 -16.49 -6.54 8.91
CA LYS A 16 -17.10 -7.88 8.81
C LYS A 16 -18.04 -8.07 7.63
N ARG A 17 -18.72 -7.00 7.17
CA ARG A 17 -19.64 -7.04 6.02
C ARG A 17 -18.94 -7.10 4.66
N PHE A 18 -17.64 -6.85 4.61
CA PHE A 18 -16.85 -6.85 3.38
C PHE A 18 -16.10 -8.18 3.20
N PRO A 19 -15.85 -8.59 1.95
CA PRO A 19 -15.04 -9.78 1.67
C PRO A 19 -13.60 -9.58 2.16
N LEU A 20 -12.93 -10.68 2.49
CA LEU A 20 -11.50 -10.65 2.72
C LEU A 20 -10.75 -10.27 1.43
N PRO A 21 -9.59 -9.60 1.52
CA PRO A 21 -8.74 -9.38 0.36
C PRO A 21 -8.36 -10.71 -0.29
N ALA A 22 -8.40 -10.76 -1.62
CA ALA A 22 -8.07 -11.94 -2.39
C ALA A 22 -7.40 -11.57 -3.71
N TYR A 23 -6.50 -12.44 -4.18
CA TYR A 23 -5.91 -12.35 -5.51
C TYR A 23 -7.00 -12.60 -6.56
N GLN A 24 -7.15 -11.67 -7.50
CA GLN A 24 -8.24 -11.71 -8.48
C GLN A 24 -7.93 -12.58 -9.71
N THR A 25 -6.64 -12.87 -9.94
CA THR A 25 -6.16 -13.74 -11.02
C THR A 25 -4.93 -14.49 -10.53
N ASP A 26 -4.53 -15.56 -11.23
CA ASP A 26 -3.37 -16.38 -10.87
C ASP A 26 -2.03 -15.62 -10.89
N GLY A 27 -1.95 -14.56 -11.72
CA GLY A 27 -0.78 -13.69 -11.83
C GLY A 27 -0.84 -12.42 -10.98
N ALA A 28 -1.89 -12.22 -10.19
CA ALA A 28 -2.03 -11.02 -9.39
C ALA A 28 -0.99 -11.00 -8.25
N VAL A 29 -0.23 -9.91 -8.14
CA VAL A 29 0.76 -9.72 -7.06
C VAL A 29 0.16 -9.04 -5.82
N GLY A 30 -0.99 -8.38 -5.98
CA GLY A 30 -1.67 -7.64 -4.93
C GLY A 30 -3.10 -8.11 -4.70
N MET A 31 -3.57 -7.95 -3.46
CA MET A 31 -4.96 -8.18 -3.07
C MET A 31 -5.67 -6.84 -2.90
N ASP A 32 -6.83 -6.67 -3.52
CA ASP A 32 -7.60 -5.43 -3.39
C ASP A 32 -8.01 -5.18 -1.92
N LEU A 33 -7.74 -3.98 -1.41
CA LEU A 33 -8.24 -3.48 -0.13
C LEU A 33 -9.47 -2.60 -0.37
N VAL A 34 -10.52 -2.85 0.41
CA VAL A 34 -11.77 -2.09 0.34
C VAL A 34 -11.83 -0.98 1.38
N ALA A 35 -12.64 0.05 1.12
CA ALA A 35 -12.97 1.08 2.08
C ALA A 35 -14.02 0.56 3.07
N ALA A 36 -13.62 0.23 4.29
CA ALA A 36 -14.50 -0.28 5.34
C ALA A 36 -15.31 0.85 6.03
N LEU A 37 -16.12 1.55 5.25
CA LEU A 37 -16.89 2.72 5.68
C LEU A 37 -18.36 2.36 5.90
N GLU A 38 -19.04 3.04 6.82
CA GLU A 38 -20.51 2.92 7.03
C GLU A 38 -21.32 3.79 6.06
N SER A 39 -20.79 4.96 5.73
CA SER A 39 -21.35 5.90 4.76
C SER A 39 -20.26 6.36 3.79
N PRO A 40 -20.61 6.98 2.65
CA PRO A 40 -19.62 7.58 1.78
C PRO A 40 -18.72 8.58 2.53
N LEU A 41 -17.44 8.61 2.15
CA LEU A 41 -16.44 9.53 2.69
C LEU A 41 -15.98 10.48 1.59
N THR A 42 -16.10 11.78 1.83
CA THR A 42 -15.59 12.81 0.95
C THR A 42 -14.10 13.05 1.20
N VAL A 43 -13.28 12.94 0.15
CA VAL A 43 -11.90 13.41 0.11
C VAL A 43 -11.90 14.85 -0.42
N PRO A 44 -11.65 15.87 0.42
CA PRO A 44 -11.67 17.25 -0.03
C PRO A 44 -10.65 17.51 -1.13
N SER A 45 -10.90 18.50 -1.99
CA SER A 45 -9.89 19.02 -2.92
C SER A 45 -8.62 19.40 -2.16
N ARG A 46 -7.45 18.94 -2.64
CA ARG A 46 -6.15 19.11 -1.96
C ARG A 46 -6.09 18.57 -0.52
N GLY A 47 -7.09 17.79 -0.11
CA GLY A 47 -7.21 17.22 1.23
C GLY A 47 -6.66 15.80 1.29
N THR A 48 -6.33 15.37 2.51
CA THR A 48 -5.95 13.99 2.82
C THR A 48 -6.89 13.42 3.87
N VAL A 49 -7.34 12.19 3.65
CA VAL A 49 -8.16 11.45 4.61
C VAL A 49 -7.53 10.10 4.92
N ARG A 50 -7.90 9.53 6.06
CA ARG A 50 -7.59 8.14 6.42
C ARG A 50 -8.81 7.28 6.15
N VAL A 51 -8.64 6.24 5.33
CA VAL A 51 -9.70 5.29 5.02
C VAL A 51 -9.41 3.96 5.72
N PRO A 52 -10.29 3.48 6.62
CA PRO A 52 -10.14 2.19 7.27
C PRO A 52 -10.30 1.04 6.26
N SER A 53 -9.51 -0.02 6.41
CA SER A 53 -9.64 -1.25 5.61
C SER A 53 -10.53 -2.31 6.26
N GLY A 54 -10.83 -2.17 7.56
CA GLY A 54 -11.61 -3.11 8.35
C GLY A 54 -10.85 -4.37 8.75
N ILE A 55 -9.55 -4.44 8.50
CA ILE A 55 -8.72 -5.61 8.78
C ILE A 55 -7.42 -5.26 9.52
N ALA A 56 -7.01 -6.16 10.39
CA ALA A 56 -5.68 -6.22 10.98
C ALA A 56 -5.03 -7.55 10.59
N ILE A 57 -3.73 -7.55 10.32
CA ILE A 57 -3.00 -8.73 9.88
C ILE A 57 -1.74 -8.95 10.71
N ALA A 58 -1.25 -10.19 10.72
CA ALA A 58 0.07 -10.53 11.27
C ALA A 58 0.94 -11.10 10.14
N ILE A 59 1.80 -10.24 9.59
CA ILE A 59 2.76 -10.61 8.55
C ILE A 59 3.94 -11.34 9.23
N PRO A 60 4.41 -12.47 8.70
CA PRO A 60 5.60 -13.15 9.20
C PRO A 60 6.86 -12.28 9.12
N GLU A 61 7.79 -12.48 10.05
CA GLU A 61 9.12 -11.85 10.00
C GLU A 61 9.84 -12.21 8.69
N GLY A 62 10.62 -11.27 8.14
CA GLY A 62 11.25 -11.39 6.82
C GLY A 62 10.38 -10.91 5.66
N TYR A 63 9.16 -10.42 5.94
CA TYR A 63 8.26 -9.85 4.95
C TYR A 63 7.67 -8.51 5.44
N GLU A 64 7.26 -7.69 4.49
CA GLU A 64 6.44 -6.49 4.71
C GLU A 64 5.15 -6.53 3.89
N GLY A 65 4.19 -5.72 4.29
CA GLY A 65 3.02 -5.39 3.48
C GLY A 65 3.21 -4.04 2.80
N GLN A 66 2.93 -3.97 1.51
CA GLN A 66 3.02 -2.74 0.72
C GLN A 66 1.64 -2.35 0.21
N VAL A 67 1.10 -1.26 0.76
CA VAL A 67 -0.16 -0.67 0.33
C VAL A 67 0.10 0.26 -0.85
N ARG A 68 -0.48 -0.05 -2.00
CA ARG A 68 -0.32 0.71 -3.25
C ARG A 68 -1.68 1.14 -3.79
N LEU A 69 -1.71 2.23 -4.55
CA LEU A 69 -2.93 2.63 -5.24
C LEU A 69 -3.23 1.63 -6.38
N ARG A 70 -4.52 1.45 -6.68
CA ARG A 70 -4.95 0.67 -7.84
C ARG A 70 -4.82 1.53 -9.10
N SER A 71 -4.15 1.02 -10.14
CA SER A 71 -3.92 1.76 -11.39
C SER A 71 -5.23 2.27 -12.01
N GLY A 72 -6.27 1.44 -12.05
CA GLY A 72 -7.57 1.84 -12.58
C GLY A 72 -8.30 2.90 -11.73
N LEU A 73 -8.01 3.03 -10.44
CA LEU A 73 -8.55 4.12 -9.63
C LEU A 73 -7.76 5.41 -9.91
N ALA A 74 -6.43 5.31 -9.94
CA ALA A 74 -5.51 6.40 -10.25
C ALA A 74 -5.76 7.03 -11.62
N SER A 75 -6.19 6.24 -12.61
CA SER A 75 -6.47 6.73 -13.97
C SER A 75 -7.81 7.44 -14.12
N ARG A 76 -8.73 7.30 -13.15
CA ARG A 76 -10.09 7.86 -13.22
C ARG A 76 -10.33 8.99 -12.24
N LEU A 77 -9.65 8.97 -11.10
CA LEU A 77 -9.81 9.96 -10.05
C LEU A 77 -8.44 10.53 -9.69
N PRO A 78 -8.35 11.83 -9.35
CA PRO A 78 -7.10 12.49 -8.97
C PRO A 78 -6.70 12.13 -7.53
N LEU A 79 -6.68 10.84 -7.20
CA LEU A 79 -6.33 10.32 -5.89
C LEU A 79 -4.93 9.72 -5.91
N ILE A 80 -4.17 9.93 -4.85
CA ILE A 80 -2.88 9.29 -4.60
C ILE A 80 -2.85 8.70 -3.19
N ILE A 81 -1.96 7.72 -2.97
CA ILE A 81 -1.53 7.33 -1.63
C ILE A 81 -0.21 8.08 -1.38
N PRO A 82 -0.18 9.11 -0.53
CA PRO A 82 0.97 10.02 -0.43
C PRO A 82 2.23 9.33 0.11
N ASN A 83 2.06 8.26 0.88
CA ASN A 83 3.14 7.43 1.39
C ASN A 83 3.37 6.17 0.55
N SER A 84 2.95 6.13 -0.72
CA SER A 84 3.03 4.91 -1.55
C SER A 84 4.49 4.57 -1.93
N PRO A 85 4.89 3.29 -1.85
CA PRO A 85 4.16 2.19 -1.20
C PRO A 85 4.11 2.40 0.32
N GLY A 86 2.91 2.29 0.90
CA GLY A 86 2.74 2.38 2.35
C GLY A 86 3.19 1.08 3.02
N THR A 87 4.19 1.15 3.89
CA THR A 87 4.74 -0.02 4.58
C THR A 87 3.89 -0.45 5.77
N ILE A 88 3.65 -1.76 5.87
CA ILE A 88 3.06 -2.45 7.01
C ILE A 88 4.10 -3.42 7.56
N ASP A 89 4.62 -3.11 8.74
CA ASP A 89 5.65 -3.90 9.41
C ASP A 89 5.13 -5.25 9.91
N SER A 90 6.03 -6.24 10.00
CA SER A 90 5.71 -7.59 10.46
C SER A 90 5.22 -7.68 11.91
N ASP A 91 5.54 -6.70 12.75
CA ASP A 91 5.12 -6.59 14.15
C ASP A 91 3.88 -5.68 14.33
N TYR A 92 3.41 -5.01 13.28
CA TYR A 92 2.20 -4.21 13.32
C TYR A 92 0.94 -5.08 13.46
N ARG A 93 0.07 -4.73 14.42
CA ARG A 93 -1.20 -5.46 14.68
C ARG A 93 -2.43 -4.55 14.67
N GLY A 94 -2.24 -3.28 14.32
CA GLY A 94 -3.35 -2.35 14.17
C GLY A 94 -4.12 -2.59 12.87
N GLU A 95 -5.17 -1.80 12.69
CA GLU A 95 -5.92 -1.78 11.44
C GLU A 95 -5.06 -1.19 10.32
N ILE A 96 -5.03 -1.81 9.14
CA ILE A 96 -4.44 -1.18 7.97
C ILE A 96 -5.26 0.07 7.61
N GLN A 97 -4.67 1.25 7.79
CA GLN A 97 -5.25 2.53 7.40
C GLN A 97 -4.65 2.97 6.06
N ILE A 98 -5.50 3.43 5.15
CA ILE A 98 -5.08 3.86 3.81
C ILE A 98 -5.15 5.39 3.76
N LEU A 99 -4.00 6.04 3.62
CA LEU A 99 -3.95 7.48 3.39
C LEU A 99 -4.34 7.76 1.94
N ILE A 100 -5.34 8.60 1.73
CA ILE A 100 -5.76 9.01 0.39
C ILE A 100 -5.74 10.53 0.32
N THR A 101 -4.91 11.05 -0.58
CA THR A 101 -4.83 12.48 -0.90
C THR A 101 -5.47 12.72 -2.25
N ASN A 102 -6.32 13.73 -2.31
CA ASN A 102 -6.88 14.21 -3.56
C ASN A 102 -6.01 15.36 -4.10
N ILE A 103 -5.41 15.16 -5.26
CA ILE A 103 -4.58 16.14 -5.98
C ILE A 103 -5.36 16.91 -7.05
N GLY A 104 -6.67 16.69 -7.14
CA GLY A 104 -7.56 17.37 -8.06
C GLY A 104 -8.09 18.70 -7.51
N PRO A 105 -8.78 19.49 -8.35
CA PRO A 105 -9.43 20.73 -7.95
C PRO A 105 -10.79 20.50 -7.28
N GLU A 106 -11.44 19.37 -7.52
CA GLU A 106 -12.77 19.03 -7.00
C GLU A 106 -12.70 17.94 -5.93
N ALA A 107 -13.67 17.93 -5.01
CA ALA A 107 -13.80 16.86 -4.03
C ALA A 107 -14.15 15.52 -4.70
N VAL A 108 -13.72 14.42 -4.08
CA VAL A 108 -13.95 13.05 -4.58
C VAL A 108 -14.63 12.23 -3.49
N GLU A 109 -15.69 11.50 -3.84
CA GLU A 109 -16.38 10.62 -2.89
C GLU A 109 -15.86 9.17 -2.99
N ILE A 110 -15.63 8.54 -1.83
CA ILE A 110 -15.32 7.12 -1.70
C ILE A 110 -16.53 6.42 -1.09
N SER A 111 -17.14 5.51 -1.84
CA SER A 111 -18.26 4.71 -1.36
C SER A 111 -17.83 3.55 -0.45
N PRO A 112 -18.67 3.12 0.50
CA PRO A 112 -18.46 1.88 1.26
C PRO A 112 -18.15 0.67 0.36
N GLY A 113 -17.13 -0.11 0.72
CA GLY A 113 -16.74 -1.30 -0.03
C GLY A 113 -16.00 -1.03 -1.34
N ALA A 114 -15.77 0.24 -1.71
CA ALA A 114 -14.98 0.58 -2.88
C ALA A 114 -13.56 0.00 -2.75
N ARG A 115 -13.06 -0.64 -3.81
CA ARG A 115 -11.69 -1.15 -3.88
C ARG A 115 -10.74 0.02 -4.13
N ILE A 116 -10.10 0.50 -3.06
CA ILE A 116 -9.36 1.77 -3.05
C ILE A 116 -7.85 1.61 -3.13
N ALA A 117 -7.31 0.49 -2.66
CA ALA A 117 -5.88 0.20 -2.67
C ALA A 117 -5.66 -1.30 -2.95
N GLN A 118 -4.40 -1.71 -3.03
CA GLN A 118 -4.01 -3.10 -3.09
C GLN A 118 -2.85 -3.35 -2.11
N LEU A 119 -2.88 -4.51 -1.46
CA LEU A 119 -1.83 -4.99 -0.56
C LEU A 119 -0.96 -5.99 -1.32
N VAL A 120 0.34 -5.70 -1.44
CA VAL A 120 1.36 -6.64 -1.93
C VAL A 120 2.18 -7.11 -0.74
N ILE A 121 2.50 -8.41 -0.68
CA ILE A 121 3.40 -8.96 0.34
C ILE A 121 4.77 -9.16 -0.30
N ALA A 122 5.81 -8.59 0.30
CA ALA A 122 7.16 -8.60 -0.27
C ALA A 122 8.18 -9.07 0.78
N PRO A 123 9.20 -9.86 0.38
CA PRO A 123 10.30 -10.18 1.27
C PRO A 123 11.14 -8.93 1.56
N VAL A 124 11.69 -8.85 2.76
CA VAL A 124 12.60 -7.78 3.19
C VAL A 124 13.89 -8.35 3.76
N VAL A 125 14.95 -7.54 3.70
CA VAL A 125 16.22 -7.82 4.36
C VAL A 125 16.45 -6.76 5.44
N ARG A 126 17.06 -7.16 6.56
CA ARG A 126 17.62 -6.22 7.54
C ARG A 126 19.10 -6.02 7.21
N ALA A 127 19.50 -4.79 6.98
CA ALA A 127 20.88 -4.44 6.70
C ALA A 127 21.66 -4.16 7.99
N ASP A 128 22.91 -4.58 8.03
CA ASP A 128 23.89 -4.14 9.02
C ASP A 128 24.80 -3.07 8.40
N TRP A 129 25.10 -2.01 9.15
CA TRP A 129 25.99 -0.96 8.69
C TRP A 129 27.45 -1.42 8.74
N CYS A 130 28.19 -1.18 7.65
CA CYS A 130 29.62 -1.38 7.56
C CYS A 130 30.26 -0.08 7.06
N GLU A 131 30.71 0.77 7.99
CA GLU A 131 31.33 2.07 7.69
C GLU A 131 32.74 1.87 7.11
N VAL A 132 33.07 2.59 6.04
CA VAL A 132 34.35 2.51 5.32
C VAL A 132 34.82 3.90 4.93
N GLU A 133 36.14 4.09 4.77
CA GLU A 133 36.71 5.38 4.34
C GLU A 133 36.37 5.71 2.88
N GLU A 134 36.30 4.69 2.00
CA GLU A 134 35.99 4.85 0.57
C GLU A 134 35.05 3.74 0.07
N LEU A 135 34.08 4.12 -0.79
CA LEU A 135 33.18 3.18 -1.45
C LEU A 135 33.85 2.54 -2.69
N PRO A 136 33.51 1.27 -3.04
CA PRO A 136 34.04 0.64 -4.24
C PRO A 136 33.58 1.38 -5.52
N PRO A 137 34.43 1.48 -6.55
CA PRO A 137 34.10 2.19 -7.78
C PRO A 137 32.99 1.46 -8.56
N THR A 138 32.12 2.24 -9.22
CA THR A 138 31.11 1.72 -10.16
C THR A 138 31.05 2.60 -11.40
N GLY A 139 30.55 2.07 -12.52
CA GLY A 139 30.39 2.85 -13.76
C GLY A 139 29.42 4.03 -13.64
N ARG A 140 28.51 4.00 -12.66
CA ARG A 140 27.59 5.12 -12.35
C ARG A 140 28.22 6.16 -11.42
N ALA A 141 29.13 5.75 -10.53
CA ALA A 141 29.76 6.60 -9.52
C ALA A 141 28.74 7.51 -8.82
N SER A 142 28.95 8.83 -8.81
CA SER A 142 28.06 9.84 -8.22
C SER A 142 26.91 10.30 -9.14
N GLY A 143 26.70 9.66 -10.29
CA GLY A 143 25.64 10.03 -11.25
C GLY A 143 24.21 9.76 -10.75
N GLY A 144 23.39 10.80 -10.62
CA GLY A 144 21.97 10.75 -10.23
C GLY A 144 21.08 11.59 -11.16
N PHE A 145 19.75 11.53 -10.97
CA PHE A 145 18.77 12.44 -11.62
C PHE A 145 18.95 12.66 -13.13
N GLY A 146 18.75 11.62 -13.96
CA GLY A 146 18.82 11.75 -15.43
C GLY A 146 20.23 11.58 -16.03
N HIS A 147 21.20 11.06 -15.26
CA HIS A 147 22.59 10.88 -15.69
C HIS A 147 22.83 9.98 -16.93
N THR A 148 21.80 9.29 -17.44
CA THR A 148 21.89 8.45 -18.66
C THR A 148 21.30 9.12 -19.91
N GLY A 149 20.79 10.35 -19.82
CA GLY A 149 20.31 11.12 -20.97
C GLY A 149 18.94 11.79 -20.78
N THR A 150 18.74 12.86 -21.56
CA THR A 150 17.45 13.46 -21.94
C THR A 150 16.76 12.68 -23.04
#